data_AF-A0A415D4Z0-F1
#
_entry.id   AF-A0A415D4Z0-F1
#
_cell.length_a   1.000
_cell.length_b   1.000
_cell.length_c   1.000
_cell.angle_alpha   90.00
_cell.angle_beta   90.00
_cell.angle_gamma   90.00
#
_symmetry.space_group_name_H-M   'P 1'
#
loop_
_entity.id
_entity.type
_entity.pdbx_description
1 polymer ?
#
loop_
_entity_poly.entity_id
_entity_poly.type
_entity_poly.pdbx_seq_one_letter_code
_entity_poly.pdbx_strand_id
1 'polypeptide(L)' 'MIKKKRGDIMQTKTIKMICGYREIPVSDLAEKLNKSTSNFYQMLKRDNFRESELEEIADALGCNIKISFVDKSTGKEF' A
#
# COMPACT_ATOMS: atom_id res chain seq x y z
N MET A 1 21.93 15.19 6.69
CA MET A 1 20.48 15.33 6.42
C MET A 1 20.18 14.75 5.04
N ILE A 2 19.79 13.48 4.96
CA ILE A 2 19.45 12.87 3.67
C ILE A 2 18.02 13.32 3.32
N LYS A 3 17.91 14.22 2.35
CA LYS A 3 16.64 14.67 1.79
C LYS A 3 15.95 13.46 1.17
N LYS A 4 14.85 13.01 1.78
CA LYS A 4 14.03 11.91 1.27
C LYS A 4 13.56 12.28 -0.15
N LYS A 5 14.06 11.55 -1.16
CA LYS A 5 13.74 11.77 -2.58
C LYS A 5 12.23 11.70 -2.78
N ARG A 6 11.75 12.55 -3.68
CA ARG A 6 10.33 12.75 -4.07
C ARG A 6 9.76 11.56 -4.88
N GLY A 7 10.21 10.33 -4.61
CA GLY A 7 9.94 9.13 -5.43
C GLY A 7 9.60 7.84 -4.67
N ASP A 8 9.69 7.80 -3.34
CA ASP A 8 9.18 6.65 -2.57
C ASP A 8 7.76 6.97 -2.07
N ILE A 9 6.74 6.52 -2.80
CA ILE A 9 5.40 6.46 -2.23
C ILE A 9 5.41 5.29 -1.24
N MET A 10 5.57 5.63 0.03
CA MET A 10 5.36 4.75 1.18
C MET A 10 4.05 3.95 1.02
N GLN A 11 4.06 2.63 1.19
CA GLN A 11 2.92 1.73 0.94
C GLN A 11 1.62 2.25 1.59
N THR A 12 1.72 2.69 2.84
CA THR A 12 0.66 3.29 3.65
C THR A 12 0.06 4.54 3.02
N LYS A 13 0.87 5.38 2.37
CA LYS A 13 0.39 6.59 1.70
C LYS A 13 -0.50 6.21 0.52
N THR A 14 -0.11 5.21 -0.27
CA THR A 14 -0.93 4.68 -1.37
C THR A 14 -2.25 4.14 -0.83
N ILE A 15 -2.21 3.28 0.19
CA ILE A 15 -3.42 2.69 0.80
C ILE A 15 -4.39 3.78 1.26
N LYS A 16 -3.91 4.79 2.00
CA LYS A 16 -4.75 5.89 2.50
C LYS A 16 -5.28 6.77 1.37
N MET A 17 -4.51 7.01 0.32
CA MET A 17 -4.96 7.76 -0.85
C MET A 17 -6.08 7.05 -1.58
N ILE A 18 -5.99 5.73 -1.75
CA ILE A 18 -7.05 4.92 -2.37
C ILE A 18 -8.30 4.91 -1.48
N CYS A 19 -8.15 4.75 -0.16
CA CYS A 19 -9.25 4.85 0.80
C CYS A 19 -9.99 6.19 0.67
N GLY A 20 -9.25 7.30 0.66
CA GLY A 20 -9.83 8.63 0.49
C GLY A 20 -10.49 8.83 -0.88
N TYR A 21 -9.88 8.35 -1.96
CA TYR A 21 -10.45 8.42 -3.31
C TYR A 21 -11.75 7.63 -3.44
N ARG A 22 -11.88 6.49 -2.76
CA ARG A 22 -13.07 5.63 -2.77
C ARG A 22 -14.07 5.96 -1.66
N GLU A 23 -13.79 6.99 -0.84
CA GLU A 23 -14.59 7.35 0.33
C GLU A 23 -14.79 6.18 1.31
N ILE A 24 -13.82 5.27 1.39
CA ILE A 24 -13.84 4.12 2.31
C ILE A 24 -13.05 4.49 3.56
N PRO A 25 -13.64 4.41 4.77
CA PRO A 25 -12.91 4.56 6.01
C PRO A 25 -11.82 3.50 6.17
N VAL A 26 -10.67 3.88 6.73
CA VAL A 26 -9.57 2.95 7.03
C VAL A 26 -10.00 1.86 8.02
N SER A 27 -10.96 2.16 8.90
CA SER A 27 -11.60 1.16 9.78
C SER A 27 -12.27 0.05 9.00
N ASP A 28 -13.03 0.41 7.97
CA ASP A 28 -13.81 -0.52 7.16
C ASP A 28 -12.88 -1.40 6.32
N LEU A 29 -11.76 -0.84 5.86
CA LEU A 29 -10.70 -1.65 5.25
C LEU A 29 -10.12 -2.68 6.23
N ALA A 30 -9.89 -2.30 7.50
CA ALA A 30 -9.43 -3.25 8.51
C ALA A 30 -10.46 -4.38 8.73
N GLU A 31 -11.74 -4.05 8.80
CA GLU A 31 -12.83 -5.01 8.94
C GLU A 31 -12.90 -5.97 7.74
N LYS A 32 -12.82 -5.46 6.51
CA LYS A 32 -12.76 -6.29 5.28
C LYS A 32 -11.59 -7.29 5.29
N LEU A 33 -10.47 -6.90 5.91
CA LEU A 33 -9.27 -7.73 6.04
C LEU A 33 -9.28 -8.66 7.26
N ASN A 34 -10.42 -8.74 7.98
CA ASN A 34 -10.56 -9.46 9.24
C ASN A 34 -9.48 -9.08 10.27
N LYS A 35 -9.16 -7.79 10.35
CA LYS A 35 -8.17 -7.22 11.29
C LYS A 35 -8.89 -6.24 12.23
N SER A 36 -8.46 -6.19 13.49
CA SER A 36 -8.88 -5.08 14.35
C SER A 36 -8.34 -3.77 13.82
N THR A 37 -9.11 -2.70 13.95
CA THR A 37 -8.72 -1.34 13.55
C THR A 37 -7.39 -0.93 14.17
N SER A 38 -7.20 -1.17 15.48
CA SER A 38 -5.96 -0.88 16.20
C SER A 38 -4.73 -1.62 15.62
N ASN A 39 -4.86 -2.93 15.35
CA ASN A 39 -3.78 -3.69 14.72
C ASN A 39 -3.46 -3.15 13.33
N PHE A 40 -4.49 -2.84 12.53
CA PHE A 40 -4.27 -2.30 11.18
C PHE A 40 -3.60 -0.92 11.21
N TYR A 41 -3.96 -0.04 12.15
CA TYR A 41 -3.24 1.22 12.35
C TYR A 41 -1.78 1.01 12.76
N GLN A 42 -1.46 -0.02 13.56
CA GLN A 42 -0.08 -0.39 13.86
C GLN A 42 0.67 -0.90 12.63
N MET A 43 0.02 -1.70 11.76
CA MET A 43 0.59 -2.15 10.49
C MET A 43 0.89 -0.96 9.58
N LEU A 44 -0.06 -0.03 9.41
CA LEU A 44 0.13 1.21 8.65
C LEU A 44 1.24 2.10 9.23
N LYS A 45 1.45 2.08 10.55
CA LYS A 45 2.57 2.79 11.18
C LYS A 45 3.93 2.15 10.85
N ARG A 46 3.98 0.82 10.73
CA ARG A 46 5.20 0.07 10.37
C ARG A 46 5.56 0.23 8.89
N ASP A 47 4.56 0.40 8.03
CA ASP A 47 4.73 0.70 6.61
C ASP A 47 5.68 -0.27 5.88
N ASN A 48 5.55 -1.55 6.23
CA ASN A 48 6.39 -2.65 5.74
C ASN A 48 5.52 -3.89 5.51
N PHE A 49 4.53 -3.73 4.64
CA PHE A 49 3.63 -4.79 4.20
C PHE A 49 4.38 -5.72 3.26
N ARG A 50 4.20 -7.03 3.46
CA ARG A 50 4.61 -8.06 2.52
C ARG A 50 3.76 -7.98 1.25
N GLU A 51 4.27 -8.51 0.15
CA GLU A 51 3.55 -8.59 -1.12
C GLU A 51 2.15 -9.20 -0.96
N SER A 52 2.05 -10.34 -0.27
CA SER A 52 0.76 -11.00 0.01
C SER A 52 -0.21 -10.11 0.78
N GLU A 53 0.28 -9.32 1.75
CA GLU A 53 -0.57 -8.39 2.50
C GLU A 53 -1.04 -7.24 1.62
N LEU A 54 -0.18 -6.76 0.72
CA LEU A 54 -0.57 -5.75 -0.26
C LEU A 54 -1.62 -6.30 -1.22
N GLU A 55 -1.50 -7.55 -1.68
CA GLU A 55 -2.50 -8.20 -2.56
C GLU A 55 -3.86 -8.29 -1.87
N GLU A 56 -3.91 -8.73 -0.61
CA GLU A 56 -5.14 -8.74 0.18
C GLU A 56 -5.75 -7.33 0.31
N ILE A 57 -4.92 -6.33 0.60
CA ILE A 57 -5.36 -4.93 0.69
C ILE A 57 -5.87 -4.42 -0.66
N ALA A 58 -5.21 -4.79 -1.75
CA ALA A 58 -5.59 -4.39 -3.09
C ALA A 58 -6.94 -5.01 -3.47
N ASP A 59 -7.14 -6.30 -3.22
CA ASP A 59 -8.42 -6.99 -3.45
C ASP A 59 -9.56 -6.35 -2.64
N ALA A 60 -9.35 -6.11 -1.34
CA ALA A 60 -10.34 -5.45 -0.48
C ALA A 60 -10.67 -4.00 -0.93
N LEU A 61 -9.69 -3.35 -1.58
CA LEU A 61 -9.83 -2.05 -2.20
C LEU A 61 -10.25 -2.13 -3.67
N GLY A 62 -10.53 -3.30 -4.26
CA GLY A 62 -10.89 -3.46 -5.67
C GLY A 62 -9.82 -2.93 -6.64
N CYS A 63 -8.56 -3.16 -6.31
CA CYS A 63 -7.37 -2.76 -7.06
C CYS A 63 -6.54 -4.01 -7.43
N ASN A 64 -5.75 -3.90 -8.50
CA ASN A 64 -4.76 -4.90 -8.85
C ASN A 64 -3.37 -4.37 -8.54
N ILE A 65 -2.50 -5.21 -8.00
CA ILE A 65 -1.07 -4.92 -7.91
C ILE A 65 -0.41 -5.29 -9.24
N LYS A 66 0.47 -4.42 -9.70
CA LYS A 66 1.37 -4.69 -10.82
C LYS A 66 2.79 -4.60 -10.33
N ILE A 67 3.54 -5.68 -10.48
CA ILE A 67 4.97 -5.75 -10.20
C ILE A 67 5.67 -5.84 -11.55
N SER A 68 6.69 -5.02 -11.74
CA SER A 68 7.45 -4.96 -12.99
C SER A 68 8.94 -4.99 -12.67
N PHE A 69 9.70 -5.77 -13.42
CA PHE A 69 11.15 -5.75 -13.33
C PHE A 69 11.67 -4.64 -14.23
N VAL A 70 12.37 -3.66 -13.64
CA VAL A 70 12.94 -2.55 -14.40
C VAL A 70 14.45 -2.68 -14.41
N ASP A 71 15.03 -2.81 -15.60
CA ASP A 71 16.48 -2.77 -15.76
C ASP A 71 17.01 -1.40 -15.34
N LYS A 72 17.94 -1.39 -14.38
CA LYS A 72 18.42 -0.15 -13.74
C LYS A 72 19.23 0.74 -14.67
N SER A 73 19.78 0.18 -15.75
CA SER A 73 20.68 0.89 -16.66
C SER A 73 19.92 1.49 -17.84
N THR A 74 18.94 0.75 -18.36
CA THR A 74 18.20 1.08 -19.58
C THR A 74 16.78 1.57 -19.32
N GLY A 75 16.23 1.32 -18.12
CA GLY A 75 14.84 1.63 -17.80
C GLY A 75 13.83 0.69 -18.46
N LYS A 76 14.28 -0.39 -19.11
CA LYS A 76 13.40 -1.35 -19.77
C LYS A 76 12.61 -2.17 -18.74
N GLU A 77 11.30 -2.27 -18.95
CA GLU A 77 10.40 -3.15 -18.19
C GLU A 77 10.37 -4.57 -18.80
N PHE A 78 10.27 -5.58 -17.94
CA PHE A 78 10.10 -7.01 -18.27
C PHE A 78 8.86 -7.58 -17.58
#